data_AF-A0A968SWJ2-F1
#
_entry.id   AF-A0A968SWJ2-F1
#
_cell.length_a   1.000
_cell.length_b   1.000
_cell.length_c   1.000
_cell.angle_alpha   90.00
_cell.angle_beta   90.00
_cell.angle_gamma   90.00
#
_symmetry.space_group_name_H-M   'P 1'
#
loop_
_entity.id
_entity.type
_entity.pdbx_description
1 polymer ?
#
loop_
_entity_poly.entity_id
_entity_poly.type
_entity_poly.pdbx_seq_one_letter_code
_entity_poly.pdbx_strand_id
1 'polypeptide(L)'
;MTQMGYSRKKQLRYQERTREERIAYDVKLRELVQKYGSGSRMYIDESGFEGGKDCRYAWSKKGKKVYSETQGKRGKRQNLVAGRRKEVKDLLGQMIFMGSLDAKGFEVWLTTQLSPT
;
A
#
# COMPACT_ATOMS: atom_id res chain seq x y z
N MET A 1 0.71 -40.13 -20.38
CA MET A 1 -0.10 -38.89 -20.40
C MET A 1 -0.91 -38.81 -19.11
N THR A 2 -0.67 -37.81 -18.27
CA THR A 2 -1.71 -37.35 -17.32
C THR A 2 -1.43 -35.88 -16.96
N GLN A 3 -2.17 -34.97 -17.61
CA GLN A 3 -2.34 -33.61 -17.11
C GLN A 3 -3.18 -33.68 -15.83
N MET A 4 -2.63 -33.23 -14.70
CA MET A 4 -3.45 -32.81 -13.56
C MET A 4 -3.53 -31.28 -13.57
N GLY A 5 -4.34 -30.77 -14.49
CA GLY A 5 -4.63 -29.35 -14.64
C GLY A 5 -5.65 -28.89 -13.60
N TYR A 6 -5.22 -28.68 -12.36
CA TYR A 6 -5.98 -27.88 -11.40
C TYR A 6 -5.05 -26.98 -10.61
N SER A 7 -4.81 -25.77 -11.10
CA SER A 7 -4.28 -24.71 -10.25
C SER A 7 -5.46 -24.19 -9.41
N ARG A 8 -5.52 -24.50 -8.12
CA ARG A 8 -6.48 -23.86 -7.22
C ARG A 8 -6.04 -22.41 -7.01
N LYS A 9 -6.81 -21.45 -7.55
CA LYS A 9 -6.59 -20.02 -7.29
C LYS A 9 -6.74 -19.79 -5.78
N LYS A 10 -5.74 -19.19 -5.15
CA LYS A 10 -5.79 -18.85 -3.72
C LYS A 10 -7.05 -18.01 -3.48
N GLN A 11 -7.99 -18.55 -2.71
CA GLN A 11 -9.12 -17.77 -2.22
C GLN A 11 -8.62 -16.87 -1.09
N LEU A 12 -8.77 -15.57 -1.27
CA LEU A 12 -8.45 -14.58 -0.25
C LEU A 12 -9.46 -14.76 0.90
N ARG A 13 -8.96 -14.92 2.13
CA ARG A 13 -9.80 -15.05 3.33
C ARG A 13 -10.27 -13.69 3.88
N TYR A 14 -9.99 -12.61 3.15
CA TYR A 14 -10.41 -11.28 3.59
C TYR A 14 -11.93 -11.20 3.48
N GLN A 15 -12.57 -11.00 4.63
CA GLN A 15 -13.97 -10.62 4.69
C GLN A 15 -14.06 -9.25 4.00
N GLU A 16 -14.63 -9.21 2.80
CA GLU A 16 -14.90 -7.94 2.15
C GLU A 16 -15.84 -7.13 3.05
N ARG A 17 -15.66 -5.80 3.06
CA ARG A 17 -16.63 -4.91 3.72
C ARG A 17 -18.03 -5.20 3.19
N THR A 18 -19.04 -4.95 4.03
CA THR A 18 -20.46 -5.09 3.69
C THR A 18 -20.73 -4.50 2.31
N ARG A 19 -21.34 -5.30 1.43
CA ARG A 19 -21.51 -4.94 0.01
C ARG A 19 -22.33 -3.67 -0.13
N GLU A 20 -23.30 -3.50 0.76
CA GLU A 20 -24.20 -2.37 0.87
C GLU A 20 -23.44 -1.06 1.15
N GLU A 21 -22.50 -1.08 2.11
CA GLU A 21 -21.66 0.09 2.45
C GLU A 21 -20.77 0.50 1.28
N ARG A 22 -20.26 -0.49 0.53
CA ARG A 22 -19.44 -0.25 -0.66
C ARG A 22 -20.25 0.39 -1.79
N ILE A 23 -21.46 -0.11 -2.04
CA ILE A 23 -22.36 0.48 -3.04
C ILE A 23 -22.74 1.91 -2.66
N ALA A 24 -23.11 2.16 -1.40
CA ALA A 24 -23.45 3.49 -0.92
C ALA A 24 -22.27 4.47 -1.07
N TYR A 25 -21.06 4.03 -0.73
CA TYR A 25 -19.84 4.82 -0.94
C TYR A 25 -19.60 5.12 -2.41
N ASP A 26 -19.73 4.14 -3.30
CA ASP A 26 -19.49 4.31 -4.73
C ASP A 26 -20.50 5.30 -5.37
N VAL A 27 -21.76 5.27 -4.94
CA VAL A 27 -22.78 6.24 -5.38
C VAL A 27 -22.38 7.66 -4.96
N LYS A 28 -22.09 7.86 -3.67
CA LYS A 28 -21.63 9.16 -3.14
C LYS A 28 -20.36 9.65 -3.83
N LEU A 29 -19.42 8.75 -4.10
CA LEU A 29 -18.19 9.09 -4.79
C LEU A 29 -18.44 9.57 -6.22
N ARG A 30 -19.39 8.95 -6.95
CA ARG A 30 -19.77 9.41 -8.30
C ARG A 30 -20.36 10.81 -8.28
N GLU A 31 -21.23 11.11 -7.32
CA GLU A 31 -21.82 12.44 -7.16
C GLU A 31 -20.74 13.51 -6.91
N LEU A 32 -19.80 13.23 -6.00
CA LEU A 32 -18.68 14.14 -5.71
C LEU A 32 -17.81 14.38 -6.95
N VAL A 33 -17.60 13.34 -7.76
CA VAL A 33 -16.74 13.42 -8.94
C VAL A 33 -17.41 14.16 -10.08
N GLN A 34 -18.73 14.04 -10.19
CA GLN A 34 -19.51 14.89 -11.10
C GLN A 34 -19.44 16.36 -10.68
N LYS A 35 -19.45 16.65 -9.37
CA LYS A 35 -19.40 18.01 -8.84
C LYS A 35 -18.02 18.68 -8.96
N TYR A 36 -16.95 17.97 -8.60
CA TYR A 36 -15.59 18.55 -8.48
C TYR A 36 -14.64 18.15 -9.62
N GLY A 37 -15.07 17.28 -10.53
CA GLY A 37 -14.24 16.74 -11.60
C GLY A 37 -13.29 15.63 -11.15
N SER A 38 -12.81 14.83 -12.11
CA SER A 38 -11.89 13.71 -11.83
C SER A 38 -10.47 14.16 -11.46
N GLY A 39 -10.00 15.29 -12.00
CA GLY A 39 -8.64 15.81 -11.77
C GLY A 39 -8.40 16.35 -10.36
N SER A 40 -9.48 16.71 -9.65
CA SER A 40 -9.43 17.20 -8.27
C SER A 40 -9.24 16.08 -7.24
N ARG A 41 -9.28 14.81 -7.67
CA ARG A 41 -9.20 13.67 -6.76
C ARG A 41 -7.75 13.38 -6.38
N MET A 42 -7.51 13.35 -5.07
CA MET A 42 -6.25 12.90 -4.49
C MET A 42 -6.47 11.64 -3.65
N TYR A 43 -5.57 10.68 -3.79
CA TYR A 43 -5.51 9.47 -2.99
C TYR A 43 -4.39 9.64 -1.98
N ILE A 44 -4.66 9.34 -0.72
CA ILE A 44 -3.66 9.38 0.36
C ILE A 44 -3.61 7.99 0.95
N ASP A 45 -2.40 7.48 1.17
CA ASP A 45 -2.20 6.18 1.80
C ASP A 45 -0.91 6.14 2.61
N GLU A 46 -0.85 5.19 3.55
CA GLU A 46 0.33 4.89 4.37
C GLU A 46 0.96 3.56 3.95
N SER A 47 2.24 3.58 3.61
CA SER A 47 3.00 2.37 3.27
C SER A 47 4.14 2.15 4.25
N GLY A 48 4.15 0.98 4.90
CA GLY A 48 5.24 0.56 5.76
C GLY A 48 6.29 -0.26 5.02
N PHE A 49 7.54 0.14 5.13
CA PHE A 49 8.69 -0.56 4.58
C PHE A 49 9.65 -1.01 5.68
N GLU A 50 10.16 -2.22 5.50
CA GLU A 50 11.11 -2.87 6.40
C GLU A 50 12.40 -3.08 5.61
N GLY A 51 13.54 -2.71 6.20
CA GLY A 51 14.84 -3.05 5.62
C GLY A 51 15.04 -4.57 5.60
N GLY A 52 15.52 -5.09 4.46
CA GLY A 52 15.90 -6.51 4.34
C GLY A 52 14.84 -7.44 3.73
N LYS A 53 13.81 -6.92 3.06
CA LYS A 53 12.89 -7.73 2.23
C LYS A 53 13.45 -8.02 0.83
N ASP A 54 14.77 -8.12 0.68
CA ASP A 54 15.37 -8.55 -0.56
C ASP A 54 15.22 -10.07 -0.69
N CYS A 55 14.75 -10.53 -1.85
CA CYS A 55 14.95 -11.92 -2.25
C CYS A 55 16.45 -12.14 -2.44
N ARG A 56 17.14 -12.57 -1.38
CA ARG A 56 18.55 -12.92 -1.45
C ARG A 56 18.72 -14.10 -2.41
N TYR A 57 19.24 -13.83 -3.60
CA TYR A 57 19.68 -14.87 -4.53
C TYR A 57 21.02 -15.41 -4.07
N ALA A 58 21.19 -16.73 -4.15
CA ALA A 58 22.45 -17.39 -3.85
C ALA A 58 22.75 -18.46 -4.90
N TRP A 59 24.04 -18.63 -5.19
CA TRP A 59 24.51 -19.64 -6.13
C TRP A 59 24.85 -20.93 -5.39
N SER A 60 24.38 -22.07 -5.92
CA SER A 60 24.66 -23.39 -5.38
C SER A 60 24.64 -24.43 -6.48
N LYS A 61 25.31 -25.55 -6.24
CA LYS A 61 25.24 -26.71 -7.14
C LYS A 61 23.78 -27.19 -7.25
N LYS A 62 23.39 -27.67 -8.42
CA LYS A 62 22.03 -28.17 -8.70
C LYS A 62 21.62 -29.21 -7.64
N GLY A 63 20.49 -28.97 -6.98
CA GLY A 63 19.95 -29.84 -5.93
C GLY A 63 20.49 -29.59 -4.51
N LYS A 64 21.37 -28.60 -4.29
CA LYS A 64 21.87 -28.25 -2.96
C LYS A 64 21.17 -27.01 -2.42
N LYS A 65 20.52 -27.15 -1.26
CA LYS A 65 19.87 -26.04 -0.53
C LYS A 65 20.92 -25.04 -0.06
N VAL A 66 20.61 -23.76 -0.19
CA VAL A 66 21.38 -22.68 0.44
C VAL A 66 20.66 -22.25 1.70
N TYR A 67 21.38 -22.25 2.80
CA TYR A 67 20.90 -21.75 4.08
C TYR A 67 21.54 -20.38 4.30
N SER A 68 20.75 -19.44 4.80
CA SER A 68 21.24 -18.12 5.20
C SER A 68 20.73 -17.81 6.58
N GLU A 69 21.61 -17.32 7.44
CA GLU A 69 21.21 -16.79 8.74
C GLU A 69 20.59 -15.41 8.53
N THR A 70 19.35 -15.24 8.99
CA THR A 70 18.66 -13.96 8.97
C THR A 70 18.24 -13.63 10.39
N GLN A 71 18.66 -12.47 10.89
CA GLN A 71 18.14 -11.97 12.16
C GLN A 71 16.62 -11.79 12.07
N GLY A 72 15.90 -12.17 13.13
CA GLY A 72 14.45 -11.98 13.22
C GLY A 72 14.04 -10.49 13.13
N LYS A 73 12.72 -10.24 13.02
CA LYS A 73 12.04 -8.93 12.83
C LYS A 73 12.37 -7.86 13.90
N ARG A 74 13.63 -7.44 14.00
CA ARG A 74 14.12 -6.34 14.87
C ARG A 74 14.49 -5.08 14.08
N GLY A 75 14.15 -5.02 12.79
CA GLY A 75 14.37 -3.84 11.96
C GLY A 75 13.47 -2.68 12.39
N LYS A 76 14.01 -1.46 12.41
CA LYS A 76 13.22 -0.23 12.54
C LYS A 76 12.32 -0.14 11.31
N ARG A 77 11.01 -0.24 11.50
CA ARG A 77 10.02 -0.04 10.43
C ARG A 77 9.91 1.45 10.14
N GLN A 78 10.06 1.80 8.86
CA GLN A 78 9.82 3.14 8.37
C GLN A 78 8.47 3.12 7.65
N ASN A 79 7.70 4.18 7.84
CA ASN A 79 6.42 4.37 7.18
C ASN A 79 6.50 5.62 6.30
N LEU A 80 5.87 5.56 5.13
CA LEU A 80 5.70 6.65 4.19
C LEU A 80 4.23 6.99 4.14
N VAL A 81 3.88 8.25 4.36
CA VAL A 81 2.58 8.80 3.96
C VAL A 81 2.78 9.70 2.76
N ALA A 82 1.93 9.52 1.74
CA ALA A 82 2.00 10.33 0.53
C ALA A 82 0.62 10.46 -0.13
N GLY A 83 0.40 11.61 -0.75
CA GLY A 83 -0.70 11.86 -1.65
C GLY A 83 -0.33 11.53 -3.10
N ARG A 84 -1.30 11.10 -3.91
CA ARG A 84 -1.13 10.90 -5.35
C ARG A 84 -2.39 11.30 -6.10
N ARG A 85 -2.21 11.97 -7.24
CA ARG A 85 -3.30 12.22 -8.20
C ARG A 85 -3.21 11.19 -9.33
N LYS A 86 -4.34 10.83 -9.93
CA LYS A 86 -4.36 9.79 -10.99
C LYS A 86 -3.56 10.20 -12.23
N GLU A 87 -3.63 11.49 -12.57
CA GLU A 87 -3.02 12.05 -13.79
C GLU A 87 -1.53 12.36 -13.64
N VAL A 88 -1.06 12.51 -12.40
CA VAL A 88 0.35 12.86 -12.08
C VAL A 88 1.04 11.63 -11.51
N LYS A 89 2.21 11.28 -12.04
CA LYS A 89 2.99 10.14 -11.52
C LYS A 89 3.63 10.45 -10.17
N ASP A 90 3.89 11.71 -9.90
CA ASP A 90 4.61 12.15 -8.72
C ASP A 90 3.77 12.01 -7.45
N LEU A 91 4.46 11.66 -6.37
CA LEU A 91 3.91 11.65 -5.02
C LEU A 91 3.99 13.06 -4.44
N LEU A 92 2.87 13.55 -3.93
CA LEU A 92 2.72 14.85 -3.30
C LEU A 92 2.77 14.71 -1.77
N GLY A 93 3.40 15.67 -1.11
CA GLY A 93 3.44 15.74 0.35
C GLY A 93 4.06 14.50 1.01
N GLN A 94 5.13 13.96 0.45
CA GLN A 94 5.77 12.75 0.99
C GLN A 94 6.35 13.02 2.37
N MET A 95 6.01 12.18 3.35
CA MET A 95 6.62 12.21 4.68
C MET A 95 7.02 10.80 5.10
N ILE A 96 8.32 10.63 5.40
CA ILE A 96 8.88 9.40 5.95
C ILE A 96 9.04 9.58 7.46
N PHE A 97 8.52 8.64 8.24
CA PHE A 97 8.61 8.67 9.70
C PHE A 97 8.82 7.26 10.26
N MET A 98 9.25 7.19 11.52
CA MET A 98 9.39 5.94 12.27
C MET A 98 8.22 5.80 13.24
N GLY A 99 7.69 4.59 13.40
CA GLY A 99 6.51 4.35 14.23
C GLY A 99 5.20 4.56 13.48
N SER A 100 4.13 4.95 14.16
CA SER A 100 2.79 5.15 13.62
C SER A 100 2.42 6.63 13.51
N LEU A 101 1.61 6.98 12.51
CA LEU A 101 1.05 8.32 12.39
C LEU A 101 -0.14 8.46 13.33
N ASP A 102 -0.07 9.40 14.28
CA ASP A 102 -1.21 9.75 15.13
C ASP A 102 -2.13 10.75 14.42
N ALA A 103 -3.34 10.93 14.96
CA ALA A 103 -4.33 11.84 14.36
C ALA A 103 -3.78 13.29 14.27
N LYS A 104 -3.08 13.74 15.30
CA LYS A 104 -2.48 15.08 15.34
C LYS A 104 -1.38 15.25 14.30
N GLY A 105 -0.49 14.27 14.16
CA GLY A 105 0.55 14.25 13.14
C GLY A 105 -0.03 14.21 11.73
N PHE A 106 -1.12 13.48 11.51
CA PHE A 106 -1.84 13.48 10.24
C PHE A 106 -2.44 14.86 9.90
N GLU A 107 -3.10 15.53 10.84
CA GLU A 107 -3.66 16.87 10.63
C GLU A 107 -2.58 17.91 10.32
N VAL A 108 -1.47 17.88 11.05
CA VAL A 108 -0.31 18.76 10.79
C VAL A 108 0.29 18.47 9.41
N TRP A 109 0.46 17.20 9.05
CA TRP A 109 0.94 16.82 7.74
C TRP A 109 -0.01 17.28 6.62
N LEU A 110 -1.31 17.05 6.78
CA LEU A 110 -2.32 17.41 5.79
C LEU A 110 -2.33 18.93 5.53
N THR A 111 -2.29 19.72 6.60
CA THR A 111 -2.29 21.19 6.51
C THR A 111 -0.99 21.74 5.94
N THR A 112 0.17 21.16 6.27
CA THR A 112 1.47 21.67 5.81
C THR A 112 1.87 21.19 4.43
N GLN A 113 1.53 19.96 4.05
CA GLN A 113 2.04 19.31 2.84
C GLN A 113 1.06 19.29 1.66
N LEU A 114 -0.25 19.39 1.94
CA LEU A 114 -1.30 19.23 0.92
C LEU A 114 -2.21 20.45 0.75
N SER A 115 -2.11 21.45 1.64
CA SER A 115 -2.78 22.73 1.41
C SER A 115 -2.11 23.48 0.26
N PRO A 116 -2.87 23.95 -0.74
CA PRO A 116 -2.34 24.94 -1.67
C PRO A 116 -2.00 26.21 -0.90
N THR A 117 -0.81 26.78 -1.15
CA THR A 117 -0.49 28.15 -0.74
C THR A 117 -1.32 29.13 -1.54
#